data_AF-A0A3R6BFP1-F1
#
_entry.id   AF-A0A3R6BFP1-F1
#
_cell.length_a   1.000
_cell.length_b   1.000
_cell.length_c   1.000
_cell.angle_alpha   90.00
_cell.angle_beta   90.00
_cell.angle_gamma   90.00
#
_symmetry.space_group_name_H-M   'P 1'
#
loop_
_entity.id
_entity.type
_entity.pdbx_description
1 polymer ?
#
loop_
_entity_poly.entity_id
_entity_poly.type
_entity_poly.pdbx_seq_one_letter_code
_entity_poly.pdbx_strand_id
1 'polypeptide(L)'
;MRYLRCLHVDKDGRNIVGEMVVNKAIAADVLDILKKLYKAKYPIERMRLIDYWDADDERAMRDNNSSSFNFRFISHTKTVSKHGKGLAVDINTLYNPYHKHLKNGKEVVEPATARPYLDRSKHHTYMIRKGDLCYRLFKEKGFRWGGDWKNSKDYQHFEK
;
A
#
# COMPACT_ATOMS: atom_id res chain seq x y z
N MET A 1 2.45 18.52 4.35
CA MET A 1 1.57 17.35 4.12
C MET A 1 0.14 17.81 3.85
N ARG A 2 -0.75 16.87 3.49
CA ARG A 2 -2.21 17.02 3.40
C ARG A 2 -2.86 15.83 4.09
N TYR A 3 -3.91 16.09 4.86
CA TYR A 3 -4.76 15.06 5.43
C TYR A 3 -5.96 14.84 4.50
N LEU A 4 -6.18 13.58 4.14
CA LEU A 4 -7.29 13.14 3.30
C LEU A 4 -8.27 12.36 4.18
N ARG A 5 -9.55 12.70 4.05
CA ARG A 5 -10.66 11.91 4.54
C ARG A 5 -11.48 11.47 3.33
N CYS A 6 -11.63 10.17 3.14
CA CYS A 6 -12.26 9.61 1.94
C CYS A 6 -13.10 8.39 2.28
N LEU A 7 -13.96 7.97 1.36
CA LEU A 7 -14.71 6.72 1.49
C LEU A 7 -13.95 5.60 0.79
N HIS A 8 -14.03 4.39 1.35
CA HIS A 8 -13.67 3.14 0.69
C HIS A 8 -14.74 2.09 0.97
N VAL A 9 -14.68 0.95 0.27
CA VAL A 9 -15.51 -0.22 0.56
C VAL A 9 -14.65 -1.41 0.91
N ASP A 10 -15.09 -2.23 1.85
CA ASP A 10 -14.44 -3.51 2.16
C ASP A 10 -15.01 -4.66 1.29
N LYS A 11 -14.54 -5.90 1.54
CA LYS A 11 -15.02 -7.10 0.83
C LYS A 11 -16.52 -7.37 1.01
N ASP A 12 -17.12 -6.88 2.09
CA ASP A 12 -18.54 -7.07 2.42
C ASP A 12 -19.39 -5.92 1.85
N GLY A 13 -18.76 -4.95 1.15
CA GLY A 13 -19.41 -3.84 0.48
C GLY A 13 -19.80 -2.69 1.41
N ARG A 14 -19.29 -2.65 2.64
CA ARG A 14 -19.61 -1.59 3.61
C ARG A 14 -18.88 -0.32 3.26
N ASN A 15 -19.56 0.83 3.29
CA ASN A 15 -18.94 2.14 3.11
C ASN A 15 -18.22 2.55 4.40
N ILE A 16 -16.91 2.74 4.32
CA ILE A 16 -16.06 3.07 5.47
C ILE A 16 -15.37 4.39 5.21
N VAL A 17 -15.32 5.24 6.23
CA VAL A 17 -14.52 6.47 6.21
C VAL A 17 -13.07 6.11 6.53
N GLY A 18 -12.19 6.36 5.58
CA GLY A 18 -10.75 6.20 5.70
C GLY A 18 -10.01 7.52 5.84
N GLU A 19 -8.81 7.44 6.41
CA GLU A 19 -7.95 8.58 6.71
C GLU A 19 -6.53 8.32 6.21
N MET A 20 -5.94 9.28 5.50
CA MET A 20 -4.57 9.16 4.99
C MET A 20 -3.85 10.50 5.01
N VAL A 21 -2.62 10.53 5.52
CA VAL A 21 -1.73 11.68 5.37
C VAL A 21 -0.79 11.45 4.19
N VAL A 22 -0.75 12.41 3.27
CA VAL A 22 0.05 12.35 2.04
C VAL A 22 0.86 13.63 1.83
N ASN A 23 1.86 13.59 0.97
CA ASN A 23 2.56 14.78 0.52
C ASN A 23 1.62 15.67 -0.31
N LYS A 24 1.76 16.99 -0.18
CA LYS A 24 0.99 17.96 -0.98
C LYS A 24 1.16 17.75 -2.49
N ALA A 25 2.31 17.24 -2.93
CA ALA A 25 2.64 17.00 -4.32
C ALA A 25 1.81 15.87 -4.97
N ILE A 26 1.31 14.91 -4.16
CA ILE A 26 0.51 13.78 -4.67
C ILE A 26 -0.94 13.78 -4.18
N ALA A 27 -1.33 14.75 -3.35
CA ALA A 27 -2.61 14.75 -2.67
C ALA A 27 -3.83 14.72 -3.61
N ALA A 28 -3.79 15.52 -4.68
CA ALA A 28 -4.87 15.56 -5.66
C ALA A 28 -4.96 14.24 -6.47
N ASP A 29 -3.82 13.68 -6.84
CA ASP A 29 -3.75 12.40 -7.56
C ASP A 29 -4.31 11.25 -6.71
N VAL A 30 -3.85 11.13 -5.46
CA VAL A 30 -4.31 10.08 -4.53
C VAL A 30 -5.80 10.23 -4.25
N LEU A 31 -6.31 11.44 -4.02
CA LEU A 31 -7.74 11.66 -3.78
C LEU A 31 -8.61 11.24 -4.98
N ASP A 32 -8.18 11.56 -6.22
CA ASP A 32 -8.87 11.14 -7.44
C ASP A 32 -8.87 9.61 -7.60
N ILE A 33 -7.72 8.96 -7.35
CA ILE A 33 -7.60 7.49 -7.38
C ILE A 33 -8.56 6.86 -6.36
N LEU A 34 -8.50 7.28 -5.10
CA LEU A 34 -9.35 6.72 -4.04
C LEU A 34 -10.84 6.92 -4.32
N LYS A 35 -11.22 8.09 -4.87
CA LYS A 35 -12.60 8.36 -5.31
C LYS A 35 -13.05 7.40 -6.42
N LYS A 36 -12.20 7.11 -7.39
CA LYS A 36 -12.51 6.18 -8.49
C LYS A 36 -12.59 4.73 -8.01
N LEU A 37 -11.69 4.32 -7.11
CA LEU A 37 -11.73 3.01 -6.47
C LEU A 37 -13.02 2.81 -5.67
N TYR A 38 -13.40 3.80 -4.86
CA TYR A 38 -14.66 3.79 -4.12
C TYR A 38 -15.88 3.65 -5.03
N LYS A 39 -15.98 4.48 -6.08
CA LYS A 39 -17.10 4.42 -7.05
C LYS A 39 -17.21 3.07 -7.74
N ALA A 40 -16.08 2.42 -8.03
CA ALA A 40 -16.01 1.10 -8.63
C ALA A 40 -16.20 -0.04 -7.63
N LYS A 41 -16.42 0.27 -6.34
CA LYS A 41 -16.46 -0.70 -5.25
C LYS A 41 -15.23 -1.60 -5.19
N TYR A 42 -14.05 -1.06 -5.52
CA TYR A 42 -12.79 -1.79 -5.38
C TYR A 42 -12.50 -2.03 -3.90
N PRO A 43 -12.24 -3.28 -3.48
CA PRO A 43 -12.15 -3.62 -2.07
C PRO A 43 -10.84 -3.10 -1.45
N ILE A 44 -10.98 -2.26 -0.44
CA ILE A 44 -9.94 -1.80 0.47
C ILE A 44 -10.40 -2.14 1.88
N GLU A 45 -9.65 -2.97 2.60
CA GLU A 45 -10.06 -3.42 3.93
C GLU A 45 -10.09 -2.26 4.92
N ARG A 46 -9.04 -1.43 4.90
CA ARG A 46 -8.88 -0.34 5.87
C ARG A 46 -7.96 0.75 5.36
N MET A 47 -8.18 1.95 5.89
CA MET A 47 -7.29 3.09 5.73
C MET A 47 -7.30 3.90 7.02
N ARG A 48 -6.40 3.59 7.95
CA ARG A 48 -6.18 4.33 9.21
C ARG A 48 -4.78 4.90 9.26
N LEU A 49 -4.64 6.01 9.99
CA LEU A 49 -3.33 6.58 10.29
C LEU A 49 -2.49 5.60 11.11
N ILE A 50 -1.18 5.61 10.88
CA ILE A 50 -0.26 4.65 11.48
C ILE A 50 -0.21 4.76 13.03
N ASP A 51 -0.56 5.93 13.57
CA ASP A 51 -0.65 6.19 15.01
C ASP A 51 -1.65 5.25 15.71
N TYR A 52 -2.63 4.70 14.99
CA TYR A 52 -3.54 3.67 15.51
C TYR A 52 -2.81 2.39 15.96
N TRP A 53 -1.62 2.14 15.42
CA TRP A 53 -0.74 1.02 15.79
C TRP A 53 0.54 1.50 16.47
N ASP A 54 0.55 2.68 17.11
CA ASP A 54 1.73 3.23 17.80
C ASP A 54 2.94 3.41 16.86
N ALA A 55 2.68 3.69 15.57
CA ALA A 55 3.66 3.72 14.49
C ALA A 55 4.37 2.38 14.18
N ASP A 56 3.82 1.25 14.65
CA ASP A 56 4.29 -0.09 14.31
C ASP A 56 3.77 -0.52 12.91
N ASP A 57 4.68 -0.48 11.94
CA ASP A 57 4.39 -0.81 10.55
C ASP A 57 4.01 -2.28 10.35
N GLU A 58 4.64 -3.20 11.08
CA GLU A 58 4.35 -4.64 10.97
C GLU A 58 2.94 -4.94 11.47
N ARG A 59 2.51 -4.34 12.59
CA ARG A 59 1.14 -4.47 13.10
C ARG A 59 0.12 -3.91 12.10
N ALA A 60 0.37 -2.72 11.55
CA ALA A 60 -0.51 -2.12 10.55
C ALA A 60 -0.59 -2.94 9.26
N MET A 61 0.54 -3.50 8.82
CA MET A 61 0.61 -4.34 7.62
C MET A 61 -0.16 -5.65 7.81
N ARG A 62 0.01 -6.32 8.97
CA ARG A 62 -0.73 -7.55 9.32
C ARG A 62 -2.23 -7.32 9.35
N ASP A 63 -2.65 -6.14 9.79
CA ASP A 63 -4.04 -5.73 9.81
C ASP A 63 -4.58 -5.34 8.42
N ASN A 64 -3.80 -5.51 7.35
CA ASN A 64 -4.19 -5.21 5.97
C ASN A 64 -4.54 -3.71 5.75
N ASN A 65 -3.84 -2.82 6.46
CA ASN A 65 -4.05 -1.39 6.33
C ASN A 65 -3.59 -0.87 4.96
N SER A 66 -4.21 0.21 4.50
CA SER A 66 -3.71 1.04 3.39
C SER A 66 -3.28 2.39 3.93
N SER A 67 -2.07 2.83 3.60
CA SER A 67 -1.45 4.02 4.21
C SER A 67 -0.48 4.71 3.28
N SER A 68 -0.09 5.94 3.60
CA SER A 68 0.92 6.69 2.84
C SER A 68 2.04 7.18 3.75
N PHE A 69 1.82 8.25 4.51
CA PHE A 69 2.84 8.75 5.42
C PHE A 69 3.03 7.80 6.60
N ASN A 70 4.24 7.26 6.72
CA ASN A 70 4.79 6.61 7.90
C ASN A 70 6.27 6.99 7.97
N PHE A 71 6.68 7.74 9.00
CA PHE A 71 8.05 8.23 9.09
C PHE A 71 9.02 7.08 9.37
N ARG A 72 9.84 6.75 8.36
CA ARG A 72 10.89 5.75 8.47
C ARG A 72 12.03 6.01 7.51
N PHE A 73 13.24 5.60 7.90
CA PHE A 73 14.39 5.52 7.01
C PHE A 73 14.34 4.25 6.18
N ILE A 74 14.98 4.27 5.00
CA ILE A 74 15.26 3.02 4.27
C ILE A 74 16.21 2.19 5.13
N SER A 75 15.90 0.90 5.30
CA SER A 75 16.64 -0.01 6.18
C SER A 75 18.15 0.10 6.00
N HIS A 76 18.88 0.23 7.12
CA HIS A 76 20.34 0.41 7.19
C HIS A 76 20.90 1.67 6.51
N THR A 77 20.07 2.70 6.26
CA THR A 77 20.53 3.99 5.71
C THR A 77 20.01 5.16 6.56
N LYS A 78 20.52 6.37 6.29
CA LYS A 78 19.98 7.64 6.84
C LYS A 78 19.00 8.32 5.87
N THR A 79 18.63 7.65 4.78
CA THR A 79 17.77 8.22 3.74
C THR A 79 16.31 8.03 4.15
N VAL A 80 15.57 9.13 4.30
CA VAL A 80 14.13 9.08 4.54
C VAL A 80 13.44 8.40 3.36
N SER A 81 12.66 7.36 3.65
CA SER A 81 11.91 6.59 2.66
C SER A 81 10.85 7.44 1.95
N LYS A 82 10.27 6.94 0.85
CA LYS A 82 9.14 7.61 0.20
C LYS A 82 7.92 7.71 1.12
N HIS A 83 7.65 6.71 1.96
CA HIS A 83 6.65 6.80 3.02
C HIS A 83 6.95 7.90 4.03
N GLY A 84 8.21 8.02 4.46
CA GLY A 84 8.62 9.11 5.37
C GLY A 84 8.53 10.50 4.76
N LYS A 85 8.38 10.60 3.43
CA LYS A 85 8.10 11.85 2.71
C LYS A 85 6.62 12.01 2.31
N GLY A 86 5.76 11.03 2.60
CA GLY A 86 4.37 10.97 2.17
C GLY A 86 4.20 10.84 0.64
N LEU A 87 5.20 10.31 -0.05
CA LEU A 87 5.27 10.20 -1.52
C LEU A 87 4.99 8.78 -2.04
N ALA A 88 4.69 7.84 -1.14
CA ALA A 88 4.29 6.49 -1.46
C ALA A 88 2.93 6.16 -0.85
N VAL A 89 2.23 5.20 -1.44
CA VAL A 89 0.96 4.66 -0.94
C VAL A 89 1.05 3.14 -0.99
N ASP A 90 0.75 2.50 0.14
CA ASP A 90 0.57 1.06 0.25
C ASP A 90 -0.92 0.75 0.33
N ILE A 91 -1.38 -0.28 -0.40
CA ILE A 91 -2.78 -0.71 -0.46
C ILE A 91 -2.90 -2.17 -0.04
N ASN A 92 -3.78 -2.45 0.93
CA ASN A 92 -4.08 -3.80 1.42
C ASN A 92 -2.81 -4.64 1.65
N THR A 93 -1.95 -4.12 2.53
CA THR A 93 -0.60 -4.58 2.85
C THR A 93 -0.47 -6.09 3.10
N LEU A 94 -1.42 -6.73 3.80
CA LEU A 94 -1.39 -8.18 4.06
C LEU A 94 -1.48 -9.01 2.78
N TYR A 95 -2.35 -8.64 1.83
CA TYR A 95 -2.58 -9.41 0.59
C TYR A 95 -1.62 -9.02 -0.54
N ASN A 96 -0.83 -7.97 -0.34
CA ASN A 96 0.10 -7.42 -1.31
C ASN A 96 1.51 -7.29 -0.70
N PRO A 97 2.12 -8.40 -0.26
CA PRO A 97 3.35 -8.34 0.50
C PRO A 97 4.53 -7.74 -0.25
N TYR A 98 5.47 -7.21 0.52
CA TYR A 98 6.86 -7.12 0.13
C TYR A 98 7.54 -8.49 0.19
N HIS A 99 8.41 -8.77 -0.78
CA HIS A 99 9.18 -10.01 -0.88
C HIS A 99 10.55 -9.74 -1.50
N LYS A 100 11.61 -10.15 -0.79
CA LYS A 100 13.00 -10.07 -1.26
C LYS A 100 13.82 -11.29 -0.85
N HIS A 101 14.65 -11.75 -1.77
CA HIS A 101 15.72 -12.70 -1.48
C HIS A 101 17.01 -11.94 -1.11
N LEU A 102 17.60 -12.28 0.03
CA LEU A 102 18.87 -11.74 0.49
C LEU A 102 20.04 -12.54 -0.09
N LYS A 103 21.23 -11.93 -0.14
CA LYS A 103 22.45 -12.57 -0.67
C LYS A 103 22.85 -13.85 0.07
N ASN A 104 22.45 -14.00 1.33
CA ASN A 104 22.70 -15.18 2.15
C ASN A 104 21.63 -16.28 2.00
N GLY A 105 20.76 -16.19 1.00
CA GLY A 105 19.69 -17.16 0.74
C GLY A 105 18.44 -17.00 1.62
N LYS A 106 18.45 -16.08 2.60
CA LYS A 106 17.27 -15.80 3.42
C LYS A 106 16.22 -15.03 2.63
N GLU A 107 14.96 -15.38 2.80
CA GLU A 107 13.81 -14.66 2.26
C GLU A 107 13.24 -13.70 3.31
N VAL A 108 12.89 -12.49 2.88
CA VAL A 108 12.17 -11.50 3.67
C VAL A 108 10.80 -11.31 3.06
N VAL A 109 9.76 -11.45 3.88
CA VAL A 109 8.37 -11.24 3.52
C VAL A 109 7.77 -10.28 4.55
N GLU A 110 7.17 -9.19 4.09
CA GLU A 110 6.55 -8.19 4.96
C GLU A 110 5.10 -7.92 4.48
N PRO A 111 4.10 -8.06 5.36
CA PRO A 111 4.23 -8.51 6.75
C PRO A 111 4.60 -10.00 6.83
N ALA A 112 5.18 -10.44 7.95
CA ALA A 112 5.69 -11.81 8.06
C ALA A 112 4.60 -12.89 7.94
N THR A 113 3.33 -12.53 8.17
CA THR A 113 2.15 -13.40 7.98
C THR A 113 1.68 -13.50 6.54
N ALA A 114 2.21 -12.69 5.62
CA ALA A 114 1.72 -12.61 4.24
C ALA A 114 2.30 -13.64 3.27
N ARG A 115 3.16 -14.56 3.75
CA ARG A 115 3.76 -15.62 2.92
C ARG A 115 2.72 -16.39 2.07
N PRO A 116 1.52 -16.75 2.56
CA PRO A 116 0.50 -17.41 1.74
C PRO A 116 0.05 -16.61 0.50
N TYR A 117 0.21 -15.29 0.50
CA TYR A 117 -0.21 -14.38 -0.58
C TYR A 117 0.89 -14.09 -1.61
N LEU A 118 2.06 -14.72 -1.47
CA LEU A 118 3.13 -14.69 -2.48
C LEU A 118 2.77 -15.49 -3.74
N ASP A 119 1.95 -16.53 -3.59
CA ASP A 119 1.42 -17.27 -4.72
C ASP A 119 0.37 -16.42 -5.45
N ARG A 120 0.85 -15.66 -6.44
CA ARG A 120 0.03 -14.74 -7.24
C ARG A 120 -0.91 -15.44 -8.22
N SER A 121 -0.80 -16.78 -8.37
CA SER A 121 -1.77 -17.55 -9.17
C SER A 121 -3.13 -17.64 -8.47
N LYS A 122 -3.13 -17.59 -7.12
CA LYS A 122 -4.36 -17.61 -6.31
C LYS A 122 -5.10 -16.29 -6.38
N HIS A 123 -6.42 -16.37 -6.33
CA HIS A 123 -7.31 -15.22 -6.30
C HIS A 123 -7.70 -14.90 -4.87
N HIS A 124 -7.40 -13.67 -4.42
CA HIS A 124 -7.86 -13.13 -3.15
C HIS A 124 -8.47 -11.74 -3.37
N THR A 125 -9.50 -11.39 -2.61
CA THR A 125 -10.30 -10.18 -2.82
C THR A 125 -9.48 -8.88 -2.79
N TYR A 126 -8.54 -8.77 -1.87
CA TYR A 126 -7.75 -7.55 -1.65
C TYR A 126 -6.46 -7.48 -2.47
N MET A 127 -6.27 -8.44 -3.36
CA MET A 127 -5.04 -8.65 -4.11
C MET A 127 -4.96 -7.69 -5.30
N ILE A 128 -3.91 -6.86 -5.35
CA ILE A 128 -3.57 -6.06 -6.52
C ILE A 128 -2.94 -6.95 -7.59
N ARG A 129 -3.42 -6.82 -8.82
CA ARG A 129 -2.88 -7.50 -9.99
C ARG A 129 -2.48 -6.50 -11.06
N LYS A 130 -1.41 -6.84 -11.78
CA LYS A 130 -1.00 -6.06 -12.95
C LYS A 130 -2.16 -5.98 -13.93
N GLY A 131 -2.53 -4.76 -14.32
CA GLY A 131 -3.66 -4.48 -15.21
C GLY A 131 -5.02 -4.33 -14.51
N ASP A 132 -5.13 -4.61 -13.21
CA ASP A 132 -6.37 -4.35 -12.47
C ASP A 132 -6.64 -2.84 -12.33
N LEU A 133 -7.81 -2.50 -11.78
CA LEU A 133 -8.23 -1.10 -11.65
C LEU A 133 -7.27 -0.28 -10.78
N CYS A 134 -6.85 -0.81 -9.62
CA CYS A 134 -5.95 -0.10 -8.71
C CYS A 134 -4.61 0.18 -9.39
N TYR A 135 -4.00 -0.84 -9.99
CA TYR A 135 -2.79 -0.70 -10.78
C TYR A 135 -2.95 0.39 -11.86
N ARG A 136 -3.98 0.30 -12.72
CA ARG A 136 -4.17 1.24 -13.82
C ARG A 136 -4.31 2.68 -13.35
N LEU A 137 -5.13 2.93 -12.33
CA LEU A 137 -5.35 4.28 -11.80
C LEU A 137 -4.07 4.92 -11.26
N PHE A 138 -3.25 4.17 -10.53
CA PHE A 138 -1.94 4.66 -10.08
C PHE A 138 -0.98 4.89 -11.26
N LYS A 139 -0.93 3.97 -12.23
CA LYS A 139 -0.10 4.11 -13.44
C LYS A 139 -0.48 5.32 -14.28
N GLU A 140 -1.77 5.59 -14.47
CA GLU A 140 -2.31 6.74 -15.19
C GLU A 140 -1.86 8.08 -14.57
N LYS A 141 -1.67 8.12 -13.24
CA LYS A 141 -1.14 9.29 -12.52
C LYS A 141 0.39 9.35 -12.46
N GLY A 142 1.07 8.43 -13.14
CA GLY A 142 2.52 8.38 -13.23
C GLY A 142 3.23 7.73 -12.05
N PHE A 143 2.52 7.00 -11.18
CA PHE A 143 3.17 6.23 -10.12
C PHE A 143 3.93 5.03 -10.68
N ARG A 144 5.02 4.68 -10.01
CA ARG A 144 5.73 3.40 -10.20
C ARG A 144 5.16 2.40 -9.20
N TRP A 145 4.98 1.16 -9.62
CA TRP A 145 4.48 0.08 -8.78
C TRP A 145 5.62 -0.84 -8.37
N GLY A 146 5.72 -1.15 -7.08
CA GLY A 146 6.76 -2.01 -6.52
C GLY A 146 6.69 -3.47 -6.99
N GLY A 147 5.52 -3.91 -7.44
CA GLY A 147 5.36 -5.22 -8.09
C GLY A 147 6.12 -5.36 -9.43
N ASP A 148 6.48 -4.24 -10.08
CA ASP A 148 7.28 -4.23 -11.31
C ASP A 148 8.81 -4.27 -11.06
N TRP A 149 9.27 -4.12 -9.82
CA TRP A 149 10.70 -4.15 -9.48
C TRP A 149 11.34 -5.53 -9.70
N LYS A 150 12.63 -5.58 -10.04
CA LYS A 150 13.34 -6.83 -10.42
C LYS A 150 13.87 -7.62 -9.22
N ASN A 151 14.52 -6.94 -8.27
CA ASN A 151 15.30 -7.57 -7.19
C ASN A 151 14.51 -7.70 -5.87
N SER A 152 13.35 -7.08 -5.80
CA SER A 152 12.39 -7.16 -4.70
C SER A 152 11.02 -6.93 -5.31
N LYS A 153 10.00 -7.63 -4.84
CA LYS A 153 8.62 -7.39 -5.22
C LYS A 153 7.93 -6.72 -4.07
N ASP A 154 7.35 -5.55 -4.31
CA ASP A 154 6.59 -4.82 -3.28
C ASP A 154 5.18 -4.55 -3.80
N TYR A 155 4.28 -5.53 -3.64
CA TYR A 155 3.00 -5.53 -4.33
C TYR A 155 2.04 -4.47 -3.79
N GLN A 156 2.19 -4.08 -2.53
CA GLN A 156 1.40 -3.04 -1.87
C GLN A 156 1.76 -1.65 -2.40
N HIS A 157 2.99 -1.47 -2.88
CA HIS A 157 3.65 -0.17 -2.95
C HIS A 157 3.51 0.56 -4.28
N PHE A 158 3.08 1.82 -4.20
CA PHE A 158 3.11 2.78 -5.30
C PHE A 158 3.86 4.05 -4.88
N GLU A 159 4.82 4.50 -5.70
CA GLU A 159 5.61 5.71 -5.39
C GLU A 159 5.73 6.68 -6.56
N LYS A 160 5.88 7.97 -6.20
CA LYS A 160 6.20 9.07 -7.10
C LYS A 160 7.41 9.84 -6.56
#